data_AF-A0A1G0IE33-F1
#
_entry.id   AF-A0A1G0IE33-F1
#
_cell.length_a   1.000
_cell.length_b   1.000
_cell.length_c   1.000
_cell.angle_alpha   90.00
_cell.angle_beta   90.00
_cell.angle_gamma   90.00
#
_symmetry.space_group_name_H-M   'P 1'
#
loop_
_entity.id
_entity.type
_entity.pdbx_description
1 polymer ?
#
loop_
_entity_poly.entity_id
_entity_poly.type
_entity_poly.pdbx_seq_one_letter_code
_entity_poly.pdbx_strand_id
1 'polypeptide(L)'
;MRVISVNYRNSKGLSLLEMILVIGIMASILLLSIRQYQSYRLDSDMRQLEYNVDALFQAMGKYYRANCYGTTVPGADPAGTLQPGALHPNNNPSDPFPINIQTDLRDNGFLTENYPISPLLDETGPGNGYVVQFNRHTQPRTLCIDPPICSSTRTIGTIVFWTAQVAVLLRDPTLAQDYLQVLRGHCLSSFAGGTVTPCPGVGDYIVWERMPSFASPASTSSYWSMNPILDRFNQLYTTYPITYLLDTAGQTPSGPQYYLCGS
;
A
#
# COMPACT_ATOMS: atom_id res chain seq x y z
N MET A 1 68.12 51.17 40.51
CA MET A 1 67.47 49.91 40.91
C MET A 1 65.98 50.03 40.60
N ARG A 2 65.48 49.26 39.63
CA ARG A 2 64.06 49.23 39.26
C ARG A 2 63.32 48.28 40.19
N VAL A 3 62.29 48.78 40.87
CA VAL A 3 61.32 47.96 41.59
C VAL A 3 60.50 47.22 40.54
N ILE A 4 60.67 45.91 40.45
CA ILE A 4 59.84 45.03 39.62
C ILE A 4 58.53 44.85 40.39
N SER A 5 57.49 45.58 39.99
CA SER A 5 56.13 45.31 40.43
C SER A 5 55.69 43.97 39.84
N VAL A 6 55.59 42.97 40.70
CA VAL A 6 54.98 41.68 40.36
C VAL A 6 53.49 41.93 40.19
N ASN A 7 53.02 41.94 38.94
CA ASN A 7 51.60 41.92 38.64
C ASN A 7 51.03 40.58 39.12
N TYR A 8 50.28 40.62 40.23
CA TYR A 8 49.45 39.51 40.66
C TYR A 8 48.40 39.28 39.56
N ARG A 9 48.58 38.18 38.81
CA ARG A 9 47.58 37.63 37.90
C ARG A 9 46.26 37.52 38.67
N ASN A 10 45.21 38.20 38.17
CA ASN A 10 43.83 38.02 38.59
C ASN A 10 43.42 36.56 38.40
N SER A 11 43.70 35.73 39.40
CA SER A 11 43.13 34.40 39.52
C SER A 11 41.74 34.62 40.11
N LYS A 12 40.76 34.91 39.25
CA LYS A 12 39.35 34.81 39.66
C LYS A 12 39.15 33.35 40.08
N GLY A 13 39.03 33.11 41.38
CA GLY A 13 38.78 31.80 41.92
C GLY A 13 37.48 31.26 41.31
N LEU A 14 37.58 30.13 40.63
CA LEU A 14 36.43 29.41 40.10
C LEU A 14 35.50 29.14 41.28
N SER A 15 34.33 29.77 41.26
CA SER A 15 33.32 29.60 42.31
C SER A 15 32.77 28.18 42.19
N LEU A 16 32.68 27.45 43.31
CA LEU A 16 32.08 26.12 43.35
C LEU A 16 30.64 26.13 42.78
N LEU A 17 29.94 27.26 42.91
CA LEU A 17 28.62 27.50 42.33
C LEU A 17 28.65 27.58 40.80
N GLU A 18 29.68 28.20 40.22
CA GLU A 18 29.86 28.27 38.77
C GLU A 18 30.14 26.88 38.17
N MET A 19 30.90 26.05 38.88
CA MET A 19 31.17 24.67 38.47
C MET A 19 29.89 23.79 38.51
N ILE A 20 29.08 23.91 39.57
CA ILE A 20 27.79 23.18 39.66
C ILE A 20 26.82 23.63 38.56
N LEU A 21 26.75 24.94 38.26
CA LEU A 21 25.91 25.48 37.19
C LEU A 21 26.30 24.90 35.83
N VAL A 22 27.59 24.88 35.50
CA VAL A 22 28.09 24.33 34.23
C VAL A 22 27.77 22.84 34.12
N ILE A 23 27.96 22.06 35.19
CA ILE A 23 27.61 20.63 35.20
C ILE A 23 26.11 20.43 34.99
N GLY A 24 25.26 21.25 35.63
CA GLY A 24 23.81 21.20 35.46
C GLY A 24 23.36 21.52 34.03
N ILE A 25 23.97 22.51 33.39
CA ILE A 25 23.68 22.87 31.99
C ILE A 25 24.17 21.76 31.05
N MET A 26 25.35 21.19 31.28
CA MET A 26 25.87 20.10 30.45
C MET A 26 25.01 18.83 30.56
N ALA A 27 24.55 18.49 31.77
CA ALA A 27 23.66 17.36 31.99
C ALA A 27 22.30 17.55 31.29
N SER A 28 21.73 18.76 31.32
CA SER A 28 20.46 19.04 30.65
C SER A 28 20.57 18.97 29.13
N ILE A 29 21.65 19.52 28.55
CA ILE A 29 21.93 19.41 27.10
C ILE A 29 22.11 17.94 26.68
N LEU A 30 22.84 17.14 27.48
CA LEU A 30 22.99 15.70 27.21
C LEU A 30 21.66 14.95 27.25
N LEU A 31 20.80 15.21 28.24
CA LEU A 31 19.48 14.57 28.29
C LEU A 31 18.57 14.96 27.13
N LEU A 32 18.57 16.24 26.75
CA LEU A 32 17.78 16.72 25.62
C LEU A 32 18.28 16.14 24.29
N SER A 33 19.59 16.10 24.07
CA SER A 33 20.17 15.53 22.85
C SER A 33 19.92 14.03 22.71
N ILE A 34 19.97 13.26 23.81
CA ILE A 34 19.64 11.82 23.78
C ILE A 34 18.16 11.61 23.39
N ARG A 35 17.24 12.37 24.00
CA ARG A 35 15.81 12.27 23.67
C ARG A 35 15.53 12.67 22.21
N GLN A 36 16.16 13.74 21.76
CA GLN A 36 16.02 14.22 20.38
C GLN A 36 16.58 13.19 19.39
N TYR A 37 17.74 12.58 19.69
CA TYR A 37 18.32 11.52 18.87
C TYR A 37 17.40 10.30 18.76
N GLN A 38 16.82 9.85 19.88
CA GLN A 38 15.87 8.73 19.88
C GLN A 38 14.64 9.03 19.02
N SER A 39 14.10 10.25 19.09
CA SER A 39 12.97 10.67 18.27
C SER A 39 13.30 10.70 16.78
N TYR A 40 14.46 11.24 16.39
CA TYR A 40 14.87 11.26 14.98
C TYR A 40 15.17 9.88 14.42
N ARG A 41 15.73 8.99 15.25
CA ARG A 41 15.98 7.61 14.84
C ARG A 41 14.67 6.88 14.55
N LEU A 42 13.68 7.01 15.44
CA LEU A 42 12.37 6.39 15.26
C LEU A 42 11.64 6.95 14.03
N ASP A 43 11.69 8.27 13.79
CA ASP A 43 11.15 8.89 12.57
C ASP A 43 11.85 8.38 11.30
N SER A 44 13.17 8.20 11.34
CA SER A 44 13.92 7.58 10.23
C SER A 44 13.47 6.14 9.96
N ASP A 45 13.31 5.33 11.01
CA ASP A 45 12.89 3.93 10.89
C ASP A 45 11.46 3.80 10.34
N MET A 46 10.57 4.73 10.72
CA MET A 46 9.20 4.82 10.18
C MET A 46 9.18 5.20 8.71
N ARG A 47 9.94 6.23 8.30
CA ARG A 47 10.05 6.63 6.89
C ARG A 47 10.62 5.52 6.00
N GLN A 48 11.54 4.73 6.52
CA GLN A 48 12.05 3.55 5.82
C GLN A 48 10.95 2.52 5.61
N LEU A 49 10.13 2.25 6.63
CA LEU A 49 9.00 1.33 6.49
C LEU A 49 7.97 1.83 5.47
N GLU A 50 7.63 3.13 5.51
CA GLU A 50 6.73 3.74 4.53
C GLU A 50 7.27 3.61 3.10
N TYR A 51 8.56 3.87 2.89
CA TYR A 51 9.22 3.66 1.59
C TYR A 51 9.07 2.21 1.10
N ASN A 52 9.29 1.24 1.98
CA ASN A 52 9.18 -0.18 1.64
C ASN A 52 7.75 -0.55 1.24
N VAL A 53 6.76 -0.07 2.00
CA VAL A 53 5.34 -0.28 1.72
C VAL A 53 4.94 0.34 0.37
N ASP A 54 5.40 1.56 0.09
CA ASP A 54 5.14 2.24 -1.19
C ASP A 54 5.80 1.52 -2.37
N ALA A 55 7.03 1.00 -2.21
CA ALA A 55 7.70 0.20 -3.23
C ALA A 55 6.92 -1.10 -3.55
N LEU A 56 6.37 -1.76 -2.52
CA LEU A 56 5.50 -2.92 -2.69
C LEU A 56 4.20 -2.56 -3.42
N PHE A 57 3.55 -1.45 -3.06
CA PHE A 57 2.36 -0.97 -3.77
C PHE A 57 2.64 -0.67 -5.24
N GLN A 58 3.78 -0.07 -5.55
CA GLN A 58 4.18 0.20 -6.93
C GLN A 58 4.40 -1.10 -7.71
N ALA A 59 5.06 -2.10 -7.11
CA ALA A 59 5.25 -3.42 -7.72
C ALA A 59 3.92 -4.13 -7.96
N MET A 60 3.02 -4.10 -6.97
CA MET A 60 1.66 -4.63 -7.10
C MET A 60 0.87 -3.94 -8.20
N GLY A 61 0.98 -2.61 -8.35
CA GLY A 61 0.36 -1.89 -9.46
C GLY A 61 0.82 -2.40 -10.83
N LYS A 62 2.12 -2.67 -11.00
CA LYS A 62 2.66 -3.26 -12.24
C LYS A 62 2.17 -4.69 -12.46
N TYR A 63 2.14 -5.52 -11.42
CA TYR A 63 1.60 -6.88 -11.48
C TYR A 63 0.12 -6.86 -11.89
N TYR A 64 -0.66 -5.96 -11.29
CA TYR A 64 -2.07 -5.77 -11.62
C TYR A 64 -2.24 -5.42 -13.10
N ARG A 65 -1.42 -4.53 -13.65
CA ARG A 65 -1.43 -4.19 -15.09
C ARG A 65 -1.33 -5.42 -15.98
N ALA A 66 -0.36 -6.27 -15.68
CA ALA A 66 0.00 -7.39 -16.53
C ALA A 66 -1.01 -8.54 -16.43
N ASN A 67 -1.56 -8.75 -15.23
CA ASN A 67 -2.36 -9.94 -14.90
C ASN A 67 -3.86 -9.68 -14.77
N CYS A 68 -4.32 -8.46 -15.04
CA CYS A 68 -5.74 -8.14 -14.90
C CYS A 68 -6.54 -8.52 -16.17
N TYR A 69 -6.23 -8.00 -17.35
CA TYR A 69 -6.95 -8.42 -18.58
C TYR A 69 -6.41 -9.70 -19.22
N GLY A 70 -5.11 -10.00 -19.04
CA GLY A 70 -4.44 -11.13 -19.67
C GLY A 70 -3.61 -10.76 -20.89
N THR A 71 -3.06 -11.75 -21.57
CA THR A 71 -2.19 -11.58 -22.74
C THR A 71 -2.65 -12.45 -23.90
N THR A 72 -2.36 -12.02 -25.12
CA THR A 72 -2.58 -12.87 -26.31
C THR A 72 -1.55 -13.99 -26.30
N VAL A 73 -2.01 -15.24 -26.42
CA VAL A 73 -1.11 -16.39 -26.48
C VAL A 73 -0.45 -16.40 -27.86
N PRO A 74 0.89 -16.25 -27.97
CA PRO A 74 1.56 -16.37 -29.25
C PRO A 74 1.43 -17.83 -29.73
N GLY A 75 0.76 -18.03 -30.86
CA GLY A 75 0.61 -19.35 -31.49
C GLY A 75 -0.62 -20.17 -31.04
N ALA A 76 -1.57 -19.59 -30.30
CA ALA A 76 -2.87 -20.24 -30.10
C ALA A 76 -3.66 -20.31 -31.42
N ASP A 77 -4.42 -21.39 -31.62
CA ASP A 77 -5.32 -21.57 -32.76
C ASP A 77 -6.78 -21.63 -32.23
N PRO A 78 -7.63 -20.61 -32.50
CA PRO A 78 -7.41 -19.49 -33.42
C PRO A 78 -6.42 -18.44 -32.91
N ALA A 79 -5.65 -17.89 -33.86
CA ALA A 79 -4.69 -16.82 -33.61
C ALA A 79 -5.39 -15.59 -32.98
N GLY A 80 -4.80 -15.07 -31.90
CA GLY A 80 -5.39 -13.95 -31.15
C GLY A 80 -6.24 -14.38 -29.95
N THR A 81 -6.24 -15.66 -29.57
CA THR A 81 -6.86 -16.11 -28.32
C THR A 81 -6.21 -15.38 -27.12
N LEU A 82 -7.04 -14.66 -26.37
CA LEU A 82 -6.65 -14.00 -25.12
C LEU A 82 -6.67 -15.03 -23.99
N GLN A 83 -5.52 -15.27 -23.36
CA GLN A 83 -5.49 -16.02 -22.10
C GLN A 83 -5.80 -15.04 -20.96
N PRO A 84 -6.89 -15.28 -20.19
CA PRO A 84 -7.24 -14.41 -19.08
C PRO A 84 -6.08 -14.32 -18.08
N GLY A 85 -5.80 -13.10 -17.60
CA GLY A 85 -4.76 -12.88 -16.60
C GLY A 85 -5.14 -13.48 -15.25
N ALA A 86 -4.18 -13.69 -14.35
CA ALA A 86 -4.41 -14.38 -13.08
C ALA A 86 -5.54 -13.78 -12.22
N LEU A 87 -5.75 -12.45 -12.30
CA LEU A 87 -6.79 -11.74 -11.55
C LEU A 87 -8.12 -11.65 -12.31
N HIS A 88 -8.16 -12.12 -13.55
CA HIS A 88 -9.36 -12.09 -14.37
C HIS A 88 -10.46 -12.99 -13.76
N PRO A 89 -11.73 -12.54 -13.68
CA PRO A 89 -12.82 -13.33 -13.10
C PRO A 89 -12.97 -14.74 -13.68
N ASN A 90 -12.66 -14.92 -14.96
CA ASN A 90 -12.72 -16.22 -15.66
C ASN A 90 -11.73 -17.27 -15.15
N ASN A 91 -10.66 -16.86 -14.47
CA ASN A 91 -9.74 -17.78 -13.82
C ASN A 91 -10.17 -18.17 -12.39
N ASN A 92 -11.32 -17.67 -11.93
CA ASN A 92 -11.84 -17.86 -10.58
C ASN A 92 -10.77 -17.69 -9.47
N PRO A 93 -10.06 -16.54 -9.44
CA PRO A 93 -9.02 -16.28 -8.45
C PRO A 93 -9.58 -16.35 -7.02
N SER A 94 -8.72 -16.80 -6.09
CA SER A 94 -9.03 -16.76 -4.67
C SER A 94 -9.21 -15.32 -4.18
N ASP A 95 -9.96 -15.16 -3.09
CA ASP A 95 -10.28 -13.87 -2.50
C ASP A 95 -10.17 -14.01 -0.97
N PRO A 96 -9.09 -13.51 -0.34
CA PRO A 96 -7.99 -12.75 -0.93
C PRO A 96 -7.10 -13.54 -1.90
N PHE A 97 -6.49 -12.85 -2.86
CA PHE A 97 -5.50 -13.40 -3.79
C PHE A 97 -4.08 -13.17 -3.26
N PRO A 98 -3.39 -14.20 -2.74
CA PRO A 98 -2.06 -14.04 -2.18
C PRO A 98 -1.04 -13.71 -3.27
N ILE A 99 -0.07 -12.86 -2.95
CA ILE A 99 1.07 -12.55 -3.82
C ILE A 99 2.35 -12.89 -3.07
N ASN A 100 3.21 -13.71 -3.68
CA ASN A 100 4.53 -13.98 -3.14
C ASN A 100 5.53 -12.92 -3.64
N ILE A 101 6.15 -12.20 -2.70
CA ILE A 101 7.08 -11.11 -3.03
C ILE A 101 8.27 -11.60 -3.87
N GLN A 102 8.79 -12.80 -3.59
CA GLN A 102 9.94 -13.33 -4.31
C GLN A 102 9.54 -13.79 -5.71
N THR A 103 8.60 -14.74 -5.81
CA THR A 103 8.28 -15.39 -7.09
C THR A 103 7.43 -14.50 -7.99
N ASP A 104 6.44 -13.80 -7.43
CA ASP A 104 5.45 -13.10 -8.24
C ASP A 104 5.88 -11.67 -8.57
N LEU A 105 6.61 -11.01 -7.65
CA LEU A 105 7.04 -9.62 -7.83
C LEU A 105 8.52 -9.48 -8.25
N ARG A 106 9.47 -10.13 -7.56
CA ARG A 106 10.91 -9.97 -7.86
C ARG A 106 11.34 -10.75 -9.09
N ASP A 107 11.07 -12.05 -9.14
CA ASP A 107 11.55 -12.93 -10.22
C ASP A 107 10.92 -12.52 -11.58
N ASN A 108 9.69 -12.01 -11.56
CA ASN A 108 8.99 -11.46 -12.73
C ASN A 108 9.37 -9.99 -13.05
N GLY A 109 10.26 -9.37 -12.28
CA GLY A 109 10.78 -8.02 -12.54
C GLY A 109 9.82 -6.86 -12.24
N PHE A 110 8.71 -7.08 -11.54
CA PHE A 110 7.82 -5.99 -11.10
C PHE A 110 8.44 -5.19 -9.95
N LEU A 111 9.17 -5.87 -9.06
CA LEU A 111 9.95 -5.31 -7.97
C LEU A 111 11.45 -5.44 -8.27
N THR A 112 12.05 -4.37 -8.78
CA THR A 112 13.47 -4.30 -9.10
C THR A 112 14.32 -3.70 -7.99
N GLU A 113 13.69 -2.98 -7.05
CA GLU A 113 14.39 -2.29 -5.98
C GLU A 113 14.61 -3.22 -4.77
N ASN A 114 15.82 -3.16 -4.22
CA ASN A 114 16.10 -3.73 -2.91
C ASN A 114 15.76 -2.67 -1.86
N TYR A 115 14.70 -2.93 -1.11
CA TYR A 115 14.30 -2.08 -0.01
C TYR A 115 15.07 -2.45 1.27
N PRO A 116 15.47 -1.46 2.10
CA PRO A 116 16.25 -1.71 3.30
C PRO A 116 15.44 -2.43 4.37
N ILE A 117 16.13 -3.20 5.23
CA ILE A 117 15.52 -3.84 6.39
C ILE A 117 15.13 -2.76 7.40
N SER A 118 13.85 -2.75 7.82
CA SER A 118 13.37 -1.85 8.88
C SER A 118 13.48 -2.54 10.24
N PRO A 119 14.07 -1.88 11.27
CA PRO A 119 14.16 -2.47 12.61
C PRO A 119 12.81 -2.58 13.34
N LEU A 120 11.76 -1.92 12.83
CA LEU A 120 10.39 -1.99 13.35
C LEU A 120 9.67 -3.29 12.95
N LEU A 121 10.21 -3.99 11.96
CA LEU A 121 9.64 -5.21 11.39
C LEU A 121 10.06 -6.45 12.17
N ASP A 122 9.13 -7.40 12.28
CA ASP A 122 9.44 -8.77 12.67
C ASP A 122 9.75 -9.63 11.44
N GLU A 123 11.03 -9.92 11.21
CA GLU A 123 11.47 -10.74 10.09
C GLU A 123 11.18 -12.23 10.28
N THR A 124 10.80 -12.66 11.49
CA THR A 124 10.43 -14.06 11.74
C THR A 124 9.05 -14.42 11.18
N GLY A 125 8.26 -13.41 10.80
CA GLY A 125 6.96 -13.57 10.16
C GLY A 125 7.04 -14.03 8.69
N PRO A 126 5.91 -14.46 8.11
CA PRO A 126 5.80 -14.79 6.69
C PRO A 126 6.30 -13.64 5.80
N GLY A 127 6.98 -13.97 4.70
CA GLY A 127 7.47 -12.96 3.74
C GLY A 127 8.46 -11.96 4.34
N ASN A 128 9.25 -12.39 5.34
CA ASN A 128 10.13 -11.55 6.15
C ASN A 128 9.38 -10.42 6.87
N GLY A 129 8.15 -10.67 7.30
CA GLY A 129 7.30 -9.68 7.97
C GLY A 129 6.41 -8.85 7.03
N TYR A 130 6.53 -9.02 5.71
CA TYR A 130 5.65 -8.40 4.72
C TYR A 130 4.71 -9.43 4.10
N VAL A 131 3.42 -9.14 4.08
CA VAL A 131 2.40 -9.92 3.38
C VAL A 131 1.67 -9.02 2.40
N VAL A 132 1.61 -9.44 1.14
CA VAL A 132 0.95 -8.68 0.06
C VAL A 132 -0.10 -9.54 -0.62
N GLN A 133 -1.23 -8.94 -0.95
CA GLN A 133 -2.36 -9.64 -1.56
C GLN A 133 -3.27 -8.67 -2.31
N PHE A 134 -4.15 -9.21 -3.15
CA PHE A 134 -5.26 -8.45 -3.73
C PHE A 134 -6.59 -8.89 -3.13
N ASN A 135 -7.43 -7.93 -2.75
CA ASN A 135 -8.78 -8.19 -2.29
C ASN A 135 -9.77 -7.83 -3.38
N ARG A 136 -10.73 -8.71 -3.65
CA ARG A 136 -11.72 -8.46 -4.69
C ARG A 136 -12.87 -7.62 -4.12
N HIS A 137 -13.30 -6.66 -4.92
CA HIS A 137 -14.51 -5.91 -4.66
C HIS A 137 -15.45 -6.01 -5.86
N THR A 138 -16.73 -6.13 -5.57
CA THR A 138 -17.78 -6.27 -6.57
C THR A 138 -18.87 -5.25 -6.34
N GLN A 139 -19.15 -4.43 -7.34
CA GLN A 139 -20.21 -3.43 -7.31
C GLN A 139 -21.25 -3.75 -8.39
N PRO A 140 -22.52 -4.03 -8.05
CA PRO A 140 -23.55 -4.23 -9.07
C PRO A 140 -23.82 -2.92 -9.82
N ARG A 141 -23.92 -2.98 -11.15
CA ARG A 141 -24.51 -1.93 -11.98
C ARG A 141 -25.97 -2.26 -12.20
N THR A 142 -26.83 -1.34 -11.80
CA THR A 142 -28.27 -1.46 -11.96
C THR A 142 -28.80 -0.37 -12.88
N LEU A 143 -29.79 -0.71 -13.71
CA LEU A 143 -30.60 0.26 -14.45
C LEU A 143 -31.99 0.33 -13.88
N CYS A 144 -32.56 1.52 -13.97
CA CYS A 144 -33.98 1.75 -13.74
C CYS A 144 -34.78 1.19 -14.92
N ILE A 145 -35.78 0.35 -14.63
CA ILE A 145 -36.65 -0.23 -15.65
C ILE A 145 -37.99 0.51 -15.79
N ASP A 146 -38.36 1.34 -14.80
CA ASP A 146 -39.60 2.13 -14.79
C ASP A 146 -39.32 3.65 -14.67
N PRO A 147 -38.64 4.29 -15.65
CA PRO A 147 -38.47 5.74 -15.63
C PRO A 147 -39.83 6.45 -15.77
N PRO A 148 -40.10 7.55 -15.04
CA PRO A 148 -39.18 8.34 -14.22
C PRO A 148 -39.18 8.00 -12.71
N ILE A 149 -40.04 7.08 -12.27
CA ILE A 149 -40.30 6.82 -10.84
C ILE A 149 -39.25 5.86 -10.24
N CYS A 150 -38.61 5.03 -11.08
CA CYS A 150 -37.52 4.13 -10.71
C CYS A 150 -37.77 3.32 -9.43
N SER A 151 -38.99 2.84 -9.27
CA SER A 151 -39.41 1.96 -8.16
C SER A 151 -38.81 0.56 -8.24
N SER A 152 -38.28 0.17 -9.41
CA SER A 152 -37.65 -1.11 -9.62
C SER A 152 -36.35 -0.94 -10.44
N THR A 153 -35.32 -1.67 -10.04
CA THR A 153 -34.01 -1.67 -10.71
C THR A 153 -33.64 -3.09 -11.10
N ARG A 154 -33.01 -3.24 -12.27
CA ARG A 154 -32.45 -4.52 -12.72
C ARG A 154 -30.94 -4.40 -12.87
N THR A 155 -30.23 -5.42 -12.41
CA THR A 155 -28.78 -5.53 -12.58
C THR A 155 -28.47 -5.78 -14.05
N ILE A 156 -27.62 -4.94 -14.63
CA ILE A 156 -27.11 -5.05 -16.00
C ILE A 156 -25.66 -5.50 -16.06
N GLY A 157 -25.04 -5.71 -14.90
CA GLY A 157 -23.66 -6.14 -14.80
C GLY A 157 -23.15 -6.01 -13.39
N THR A 158 -22.00 -6.60 -13.13
CA THR A 158 -21.23 -6.42 -11.90
C THR A 158 -19.88 -5.90 -12.29
N ILE A 159 -19.47 -4.76 -11.72
CA ILE A 159 -18.11 -4.25 -11.80
C ILE A 159 -17.28 -5.03 -10.79
N VAL A 160 -16.30 -5.79 -11.28
CA VAL A 160 -15.29 -6.42 -10.42
C VAL A 160 -14.00 -5.59 -10.52
N PHE A 161 -13.40 -5.26 -9.38
CA PHE A 161 -12.11 -4.59 -9.27
C PHE A 161 -11.34 -5.16 -8.09
N TRP A 162 -10.02 -4.98 -8.08
CA TRP A 162 -9.18 -5.44 -6.98
C TRP A 162 -8.50 -4.27 -6.28
N THR A 163 -8.40 -4.37 -4.96
CA THR A 163 -7.58 -3.47 -4.14
C THR A 163 -6.29 -4.19 -3.75
N ALA A 164 -5.17 -3.50 -3.86
CA ALA A 164 -3.91 -3.96 -3.35
C ALA A 164 -3.90 -3.80 -1.82
N GLN A 165 -3.50 -4.84 -1.10
CA GLN A 165 -3.26 -4.81 0.33
C GLN A 165 -1.79 -5.15 0.61
N VAL A 166 -1.14 -4.30 1.41
CA VAL A 166 0.16 -4.56 2.01
C VAL A 166 -0.03 -4.61 3.51
N ALA A 167 0.46 -5.67 4.14
CA ALA A 167 0.39 -5.88 5.58
C ALA A 167 1.79 -6.10 6.13
N VAL A 168 2.07 -5.52 7.29
CA VAL A 168 3.38 -5.52 7.94
C VAL A 168 3.24 -6.05 9.35
N LEU A 169 4.01 -7.08 9.68
CA LEU A 169 4.13 -7.58 11.05
C LEU A 169 5.12 -6.69 11.83
N LEU A 170 4.62 -6.07 12.89
CA LEU A 170 5.47 -5.31 13.80
C LEU A 170 6.20 -6.23 14.76
N ARG A 171 7.44 -5.85 15.10
CA ARG A 171 8.25 -6.54 16.12
C ARG A 171 7.65 -6.50 17.51
N ASP A 172 7.02 -5.39 17.87
CA ASP A 172 6.34 -5.23 19.16
C ASP A 172 4.85 -4.99 18.93
N PRO A 173 3.99 -6.01 19.14
CA PRO A 173 2.56 -5.89 18.92
C PRO A 173 1.90 -4.94 19.92
N THR A 174 2.52 -4.67 21.07
CA THR A 174 1.95 -3.78 22.09
C THR A 174 1.90 -2.31 21.64
N LEU A 175 2.77 -1.94 20.70
CA LEU A 175 2.88 -0.60 20.12
C LEU A 175 2.13 -0.47 18.79
N ALA A 176 1.44 -1.53 18.33
CA ALA A 176 0.82 -1.55 17.01
C ALA A 176 -0.25 -0.47 16.83
N GLN A 177 -1.04 -0.20 17.88
CA GLN A 177 -2.08 0.82 17.84
C GLN A 177 -1.51 2.24 17.76
N ASP A 178 -0.38 2.51 18.42
CA ASP A 178 0.29 3.80 18.37
C ASP A 178 0.93 4.02 16.99
N TYR A 179 1.60 2.98 16.47
CA TYR A 179 2.22 3.03 15.14
C TYR A 179 1.21 3.08 14.00
N LEU A 180 0.01 2.53 14.15
CA LEU A 180 -1.07 2.63 13.17
C LEU A 180 -1.35 4.10 12.78
N GLN A 181 -1.47 4.97 13.79
CA GLN A 181 -1.79 6.38 13.57
C GLN A 181 -0.63 7.13 12.93
N VAL A 182 0.61 6.81 13.33
CA VAL A 182 1.80 7.50 12.84
C VAL A 182 2.10 7.11 11.40
N LEU A 183 2.07 5.81 11.09
CA LEU A 183 2.33 5.27 9.74
C LEU A 183 1.12 5.35 8.79
N ARG A 184 0.02 5.96 9.25
CA ARG A 184 -1.23 6.14 8.49
C ARG A 184 -1.75 4.83 7.90
N GLY A 185 -1.66 3.75 8.67
CA GLY A 185 -2.29 2.48 8.32
C GLY A 185 -3.81 2.59 8.36
N HIS A 186 -4.49 1.74 7.61
CA HIS A 186 -5.96 1.75 7.52
C HIS A 186 -6.61 0.97 8.65
N CYS A 187 -6.06 -0.19 8.99
CA CYS A 187 -6.54 -0.97 10.13
C CYS A 187 -5.42 -1.89 10.67
N LEU A 188 -5.69 -2.47 11.83
CA LEU A 188 -4.94 -3.62 12.32
C LEU A 188 -5.63 -4.91 11.87
N SER A 189 -4.86 -5.97 11.65
CA SER A 189 -5.40 -7.24 11.18
C SER A 189 -4.58 -8.45 11.61
N SER A 190 -5.13 -9.64 11.39
CA SER A 190 -4.50 -10.92 11.70
C SER A 190 -4.18 -11.73 10.45
N PHE A 191 -3.09 -12.49 10.53
CA PHE A 191 -2.65 -13.42 9.50
C PHE A 191 -3.31 -14.79 9.73
N ALA A 192 -4.00 -15.30 8.70
CA ALA A 192 -4.65 -16.60 8.72
C ALA A 192 -4.61 -17.23 7.32
N GLY A 193 -4.23 -18.51 7.25
CA GLY A 193 -4.31 -19.30 6.02
C GLY A 193 -3.43 -18.81 4.86
N GLY A 194 -2.32 -18.11 5.13
CA GLY A 194 -1.43 -17.59 4.09
C GLY A 194 -1.74 -16.16 3.63
N THR A 195 -2.80 -15.55 4.16
CA THR A 195 -3.27 -14.21 3.83
C THR A 195 -3.55 -13.40 5.10
N VAL A 196 -3.61 -12.09 4.99
CA VAL A 196 -4.06 -11.20 6.08
C VAL A 196 -5.52 -10.84 5.85
N THR A 197 -6.33 -10.84 6.91
CA THR A 197 -7.75 -10.49 6.75
C THR A 197 -7.91 -9.04 6.27
N PRO A 198 -8.73 -8.77 5.22
CA PRO A 198 -8.99 -7.41 4.75
C PRO A 198 -9.61 -6.52 5.82
N CYS A 199 -9.45 -5.20 5.70
CA CYS A 199 -10.03 -4.25 6.63
C CYS A 199 -11.57 -4.22 6.52
N PRO A 200 -12.30 -4.00 7.64
CA PRO A 200 -11.81 -3.80 9.02
C PRO A 200 -11.48 -5.11 9.74
N GLY A 201 -10.38 -5.11 10.52
CA GLY A 201 -9.92 -6.26 11.29
C GLY A 201 -9.36 -5.88 12.67
N VAL A 202 -8.86 -6.89 13.39
CA VAL A 202 -8.08 -6.73 14.65
C VAL A 202 -6.91 -7.71 14.60
N GLY A 203 -5.72 -7.25 15.02
CA GLY A 203 -4.54 -8.09 15.17
C GLY A 203 -3.23 -7.29 15.23
N ASP A 204 -2.12 -7.97 14.94
CA ASP A 204 -0.77 -7.43 15.12
C ASP A 204 -0.17 -6.85 13.81
N TYR A 205 -0.86 -7.04 12.69
CA TYR A 205 -0.42 -6.53 11.40
C TYR A 205 -0.99 -5.15 11.17
N ILE A 206 -0.13 -4.19 10.80
CA ILE A 206 -0.61 -2.93 10.23
C ILE A 206 -0.93 -3.18 8.76
N VAL A 207 -2.13 -2.79 8.34
CA VAL A 207 -2.62 -3.00 6.99
C VAL A 207 -2.84 -1.67 6.27
N TRP A 208 -2.35 -1.60 5.04
CA TRP A 208 -2.68 -0.55 4.08
C TRP A 208 -3.42 -1.19 2.92
N GLU A 209 -4.51 -0.57 2.51
CA GLU A 209 -5.29 -1.00 1.34
C GLU A 209 -5.42 0.15 0.36
N ARG A 210 -4.99 -0.02 -0.88
CA ARG A 210 -5.07 1.03 -1.90
C ARG A 210 -5.57 0.42 -3.19
N MET A 211 -6.31 1.20 -3.99
CA MET A 211 -6.52 0.80 -5.38
C MET A 211 -5.15 0.74 -6.08
N PRO A 212 -4.87 -0.29 -6.89
CA PRO A 212 -3.61 -0.37 -7.61
C PRO A 212 -3.45 0.87 -8.51
N SER A 213 -2.48 1.71 -8.18
CA SER A 213 -2.17 2.94 -8.89
C SER A 213 -0.89 2.79 -9.70
N PHE A 214 -0.91 3.25 -10.95
CA PHE A 214 0.24 3.27 -11.86
C PHE A 214 1.06 4.56 -11.73
N ALA A 215 0.61 5.44 -10.83
CA ALA A 215 1.22 6.71 -10.51
C ALA A 215 2.09 6.55 -9.25
N SER A 216 3.34 6.98 -9.34
CA SER A 216 4.25 7.16 -8.21
C SER A 216 3.58 7.93 -7.06
N PRO A 217 3.99 7.73 -5.80
CA PRO A 217 3.47 8.45 -4.63
C PRO A 217 3.59 9.99 -4.73
N ALA A 218 4.36 10.51 -5.70
CA ALA A 218 4.49 11.96 -5.97
C ALA A 218 3.56 12.52 -7.06
N SER A 219 2.66 11.71 -7.65
CA SER A 219 1.80 12.13 -8.76
C SER A 219 0.38 12.44 -8.30
N THR A 220 0.15 13.64 -7.78
CA THR A 220 -1.18 14.26 -7.79
C THR A 220 -1.44 14.83 -9.20
N SER A 221 -2.17 14.08 -10.02
CA SER A 221 -2.55 14.50 -11.36
C SER A 221 -4.07 14.40 -11.52
N SER A 222 -4.71 15.53 -11.81
CA SER A 222 -6.14 15.63 -12.14
C SER A 222 -6.51 14.95 -13.48
N TYR A 223 -5.56 14.34 -14.17
CA TYR A 223 -5.77 13.66 -15.45
C TYR A 223 -6.17 12.18 -15.34
N TRP A 224 -6.28 11.63 -14.12
CA TRP A 224 -6.76 10.27 -13.88
C TRP A 224 -8.22 10.03 -14.32
N SER A 225 -9.02 11.09 -14.49
CA SER A 225 -10.40 10.99 -14.99
C SER A 225 -10.53 10.93 -16.51
N MET A 226 -9.45 11.16 -17.28
CA MET A 226 -9.49 11.18 -18.74
C MET A 226 -9.10 9.84 -19.40
N ASN A 227 -8.29 9.01 -18.74
CA ASN A 227 -7.96 7.67 -19.25
C ASN A 227 -9.12 6.63 -19.22
N PRO A 228 -10.08 6.65 -18.28
CA PRO A 228 -11.24 5.75 -18.35
C PRO A 228 -12.17 6.05 -19.54
N ILE A 229 -11.97 7.15 -20.27
CA ILE A 229 -12.80 7.49 -21.44
C ILE A 229 -12.46 6.58 -22.64
N LEU A 230 -11.18 6.28 -22.90
CA LEU A 230 -10.76 5.39 -23.98
C LEU A 230 -11.13 3.92 -23.71
N ASP A 231 -11.00 3.46 -22.47
CA ASP A 231 -11.44 2.11 -22.09
C ASP A 231 -12.96 1.98 -22.00
N ARG A 232 -13.69 3.00 -21.53
CA ARG A 232 -15.16 3.03 -21.63
C ARG A 232 -15.61 3.06 -23.09
N PHE A 233 -14.86 3.69 -23.98
CA PHE A 233 -15.14 3.70 -25.41
C PHE A 233 -14.95 2.31 -26.00
N ASN A 234 -13.84 1.61 -25.72
CA ASN A 234 -13.63 0.22 -26.16
C ASN A 234 -14.65 -0.75 -25.55
N GLN A 235 -14.96 -0.60 -24.25
CA GLN A 235 -16.00 -1.40 -23.59
C GLN A 235 -17.37 -1.20 -24.24
N LEU A 236 -17.73 0.01 -24.69
CA LEU A 236 -18.99 0.27 -25.40
C LEU A 236 -19.15 -0.57 -26.67
N TYR A 237 -18.05 -0.90 -27.35
CA TYR A 237 -18.06 -1.72 -28.57
C TYR A 237 -17.87 -3.23 -28.31
N THR A 238 -17.39 -3.63 -27.12
CA THR A 238 -17.25 -5.04 -26.74
C THR A 238 -18.40 -5.52 -25.83
N THR A 239 -19.29 -4.62 -25.40
CA THR A 239 -20.43 -4.98 -24.54
C THR A 239 -21.61 -5.56 -25.33
N TYR A 240 -22.08 -6.74 -24.92
CA TYR A 240 -23.42 -7.27 -25.25
C TYR A 240 -24.53 -6.22 -25.13
N PRO A 241 -25.58 -6.32 -25.95
CA PRO A 241 -26.71 -5.40 -25.94
C PRO A 241 -27.38 -5.29 -24.57
N ILE A 242 -27.85 -4.09 -24.23
CA ILE A 242 -28.49 -3.79 -22.94
C ILE A 242 -29.71 -4.67 -22.65
N THR A 243 -30.46 -5.06 -23.69
CA THR A 243 -31.59 -5.98 -23.58
C THR A 243 -31.16 -7.37 -23.12
N TYR A 244 -30.10 -7.91 -23.75
CA TYR A 244 -29.52 -9.19 -23.34
C TYR A 244 -29.03 -9.15 -21.89
N LEU A 245 -28.38 -8.07 -21.48
CA LEU A 245 -27.88 -7.89 -20.12
C LEU A 245 -28.99 -7.77 -19.08
N LEU A 246 -30.11 -7.12 -19.43
CA LEU A 246 -31.28 -7.03 -18.56
C LEU A 246 -31.96 -8.39 -18.36
N ASP A 247 -31.92 -9.26 -19.38
CA ASP A 247 -32.51 -10.60 -19.34
C ASP A 247 -31.59 -11.62 -18.63
N THR A 248 -30.28 -11.41 -18.69
CA THR A 248 -29.26 -12.29 -18.08
C THR A 248 -28.72 -11.77 -16.75
N ALA A 249 -29.34 -10.72 -16.19
CA ALA A 249 -28.88 -10.04 -14.97
C ALA A 249 -27.40 -9.59 -15.03
N GLY A 250 -26.91 -9.26 -16.23
CA GLY A 250 -25.55 -8.79 -16.47
C GLY A 250 -24.48 -9.86 -16.59
N GLN A 251 -24.88 -11.13 -16.73
CA GLN A 251 -23.99 -12.25 -16.98
C GLN A 251 -23.77 -12.44 -18.49
N THR A 252 -22.52 -12.67 -18.88
CA THR A 252 -22.17 -13.07 -20.24
C THR A 252 -21.70 -14.53 -20.24
N PRO A 253 -21.65 -15.21 -21.39
CA PRO A 253 -21.09 -16.57 -21.48
C PRO A 253 -19.66 -16.69 -20.93
N SER A 254 -18.95 -15.55 -20.87
CA SER A 254 -17.58 -15.39 -20.38
C SER A 254 -17.52 -14.68 -19.02
N GLY A 255 -18.56 -14.75 -18.17
CA GLY A 255 -18.58 -14.17 -16.83
C GLY A 255 -19.18 -12.75 -16.74
N PRO A 256 -18.95 -12.00 -15.65
CA PRO A 256 -19.48 -10.64 -15.48
C PRO A 256 -18.87 -9.70 -16.52
N GLN A 257 -19.73 -8.94 -17.20
CA GLN A 257 -19.32 -8.12 -18.35
C GLN A 257 -18.37 -6.97 -18.01
N TYR A 258 -18.51 -6.37 -16.82
CA TYR A 258 -17.75 -5.19 -16.44
C TYR A 258 -16.64 -5.60 -15.49
N TYR A 259 -15.43 -5.63 -16.02
CA TYR A 259 -14.24 -5.81 -15.21
C TYR A 259 -13.37 -4.56 -15.35
N LEU A 260 -13.06 -3.93 -14.21
CA LEU A 260 -12.21 -2.75 -14.18
C LEU A 260 -10.81 -3.16 -13.76
N CYS A 261 -9.96 -3.41 -14.74
CA CYS A 261 -8.54 -3.19 -14.53
C CYS A 261 -8.31 -1.68 -14.63
N GLY A 262 -7.98 -1.05 -13.51
CA GLY A 262 -7.37 0.27 -13.52
C GLY A 262 -6.22 0.34 -14.54
N SER A 263 -5.99 1.55 -15.06
CA SER A 263 -5.14 1.86 -16.22
C SER A 263 -3.65 2.09 -15.91
#